data_AF-A0A2J6TJ98-F1
#
_entry.id   AF-A0A2J6TJ98-F1
#
_cell.length_a   1.000
_cell.length_b   1.000
_cell.length_c   1.000
_cell.angle_alpha   90.00
_cell.angle_beta   90.00
_cell.angle_gamma   90.00
#
_symmetry.space_group_name_H-M   'P 1'
#
loop_
_entity.id
_entity.type
_entity.pdbx_description
1 polymer ?
#
loop_
_entity_poly.entity_id
_entity_poly.type
_entity_poly.pdbx_seq_one_letter_code
_entity_poly.pdbx_strand_id
1 'polypeptide(L)'
;MTSYLVTGSSRGLGLHFVEELLKTPENFVIASVQNPSKAAELQTLLSKYPKERSAPESIKNAAVEVSKLLPEGLDVFVSNAGVNFQPTAIFEELSCVTSLLGSIELAEGMPGLNDSYCVSRAAPNMLIRKWGGALSHEGTTTALVHPGWVPMTEIGAEIEEWMNKYAPNFARVTPHNSAAGCVKIFETVTIEQTNSFWNYDGTNLPW
;
A
#
# COMPACT_ATOMS: atom_id res chain seq x y z
N MET A 1 13.72 -10.94 25.07
CA MET A 1 12.26 -11.00 24.91
C MET A 1 11.95 -10.14 23.71
N THR A 2 11.44 -10.74 22.62
CA THR A 2 11.11 -10.02 21.39
C THR A 2 9.59 -9.92 21.27
N SER A 3 9.09 -8.74 20.96
CA SER A 3 7.68 -8.41 20.89
C SER A 3 7.15 -8.41 19.46
N TYR A 4 6.01 -9.07 19.24
CA TYR A 4 5.37 -9.24 17.94
C TYR A 4 3.92 -8.76 18.00
N LEU A 5 3.48 -8.03 16.99
CA LEU A 5 2.07 -7.73 16.76
C LEU A 5 1.64 -8.33 15.43
N VAL A 6 0.67 -9.24 15.45
CA VAL A 6 0.10 -9.85 14.25
C VAL A 6 -1.34 -9.38 14.07
N THR A 7 -1.68 -8.79 12.91
CA THR A 7 -3.07 -8.40 12.61
C THR A 7 -3.84 -9.51 11.91
N GLY A 8 -5.14 -9.65 12.22
CA GLY A 8 -6.00 -10.64 11.57
C GLY A 8 -5.73 -12.07 12.03
N SER A 9 -5.48 -12.27 13.32
CA SER A 9 -5.07 -13.57 13.90
C SER A 9 -6.22 -14.49 14.28
N SER A 10 -7.46 -14.19 13.87
CA SER A 10 -8.62 -14.98 14.29
C SER A 10 -8.70 -16.34 13.59
N ARG A 11 -8.04 -16.48 12.43
CA ARG A 11 -8.03 -17.66 11.55
C ARG A 11 -6.91 -17.55 10.50
N GLY A 12 -6.73 -18.61 9.71
CA GLY A 12 -5.87 -18.60 8.51
C GLY A 12 -4.40 -18.32 8.84
N LEU A 13 -3.70 -17.60 7.94
CA LEU A 13 -2.26 -17.34 8.08
C LEU A 13 -1.90 -16.57 9.36
N GLY A 14 -2.71 -15.58 9.74
CA GLY A 14 -2.49 -14.81 10.97
C GLY A 14 -2.50 -15.68 12.23
N LEU A 15 -3.37 -16.69 12.29
CA LEU A 15 -3.43 -17.64 13.40
C LEU A 15 -2.18 -18.53 13.45
N HIS A 16 -1.72 -19.04 12.31
CA HIS A 16 -0.53 -19.89 12.26
C HIS A 16 0.77 -19.13 12.48
N PHE A 17 0.84 -17.85 12.12
CA PHE A 17 1.97 -17.00 12.56
C PHE A 17 2.02 -16.89 14.08
N VAL A 18 0.88 -16.70 14.74
CA VAL A 18 0.81 -16.69 16.20
C VAL A 18 1.25 -18.04 16.77
N GLU A 19 0.71 -19.16 16.27
CA GLU A 19 1.11 -20.51 16.70
C GLU A 19 2.62 -20.77 16.59
N GLU A 20 3.25 -20.37 15.48
CA GLU A 20 4.69 -20.56 15.28
C GLU A 20 5.51 -19.70 16.23
N LEU A 21 5.15 -18.42 16.38
CA LEU A 21 5.87 -17.48 17.25
C LEU A 21 5.84 -17.90 18.72
N LEU A 22 4.79 -18.61 19.14
CA LEU A 22 4.62 -19.08 20.51
C LEU A 22 5.41 -20.32 20.88
N LYS A 23 5.98 -21.03 19.90
CA LYS A 23 6.89 -22.14 20.18
C LYS A 23 8.16 -21.68 20.90
N THR A 24 8.50 -20.39 20.79
CA THR A 24 9.60 -19.74 21.52
C THR A 24 9.05 -19.04 22.77
N PRO A 25 9.28 -19.56 23.99
CA PRO A 25 8.66 -19.06 25.22
C PRO A 25 9.05 -17.61 25.61
N GLU A 26 10.16 -17.11 25.08
CA GLU A 26 10.68 -15.77 25.31
C GLU A 26 10.00 -14.69 24.46
N ASN A 27 9.20 -15.09 23.46
CA ASN A 27 8.47 -14.17 22.61
C ASN A 27 7.26 -13.59 23.35
N PHE A 28 7.01 -12.31 23.12
CA PHE A 28 5.80 -11.63 23.55
C PHE A 28 4.92 -11.39 22.32
N VAL A 29 3.83 -12.15 22.18
CA VAL A 29 2.97 -12.09 20.98
C VAL A 29 1.64 -11.41 21.29
N ILE A 30 1.30 -10.43 20.47
CA ILE A 30 0.04 -9.69 20.49
C ILE A 30 -0.77 -10.10 19.27
N ALA A 31 -1.81 -10.90 19.48
CA ALA A 31 -2.71 -11.39 18.43
C ALA A 31 -3.93 -10.47 18.28
N SER A 32 -4.02 -9.71 17.18
CA SER A 32 -5.11 -8.76 16.95
C SER A 32 -6.23 -9.35 16.08
N VAL A 33 -7.46 -9.17 16.56
CA VAL A 33 -8.69 -9.68 15.95
C VAL A 33 -9.81 -8.64 16.02
N GLN A 34 -10.71 -8.63 15.03
CA GLN A 34 -11.85 -7.69 15.02
C GLN A 34 -12.90 -8.01 16.09
N ASN A 35 -13.08 -9.28 16.45
CA ASN A 35 -14.05 -9.70 17.45
C ASN A 35 -13.49 -10.90 18.24
N PRO A 36 -12.88 -10.67 19.42
CA PRO A 36 -12.28 -11.73 20.23
C PRO A 36 -13.24 -12.83 20.64
N SER A 37 -14.51 -12.49 20.88
CA SER A 37 -15.54 -13.47 21.27
C SER A 37 -15.87 -14.47 20.17
N LYS A 38 -15.62 -14.12 18.90
CA LYS A 38 -15.88 -14.97 17.73
C LYS A 38 -14.64 -15.73 17.25
N ALA A 39 -13.47 -15.52 17.84
CA ALA A 39 -12.20 -16.12 17.41
C ALA A 39 -11.93 -17.46 18.10
N ALA A 40 -12.82 -18.45 17.93
CA ALA A 40 -12.77 -19.73 18.66
C ALA A 40 -11.44 -20.50 18.50
N GLU A 41 -10.88 -20.51 17.28
CA GLU A 41 -9.60 -21.17 17.00
C GLU A 41 -8.43 -20.49 17.74
N LEU A 42 -8.40 -19.15 17.75
CA LEU A 42 -7.43 -18.39 18.52
C LEU A 42 -7.57 -18.67 20.02
N GLN A 43 -8.79 -18.64 20.57
CA GLN A 43 -9.02 -18.94 21.99
C GLN A 43 -8.52 -20.36 22.37
N THR A 44 -8.73 -21.32 21.47
CA THR A 44 -8.23 -22.68 21.64
C THR A 44 -6.70 -22.73 21.62
N LEU A 45 -6.05 -21.97 20.73
CA LEU A 45 -4.60 -21.86 20.68
C LEU A 45 -4.03 -21.22 21.97
N LEU A 46 -4.59 -20.09 22.41
CA LEU A 46 -4.16 -19.37 23.61
C LEU A 46 -4.26 -20.27 24.87
N SER A 47 -5.22 -21.21 24.91
CA SER A 47 -5.34 -22.16 26.02
C SER A 47 -4.13 -23.11 26.16
N LYS A 48 -3.39 -23.34 25.07
CA LYS A 48 -2.13 -24.12 25.06
C LYS A 48 -0.92 -23.29 25.50
N TYR A 49 -1.02 -21.96 25.44
CA TYR A 49 0.06 -21.01 25.69
C TYR A 49 -0.38 -19.95 26.72
N PRO A 50 -0.47 -20.30 28.02
CA PRO A 50 -1.11 -19.48 29.06
C PRO A 50 -0.40 -18.15 29.39
N LYS A 51 0.77 -17.87 28.80
CA LYS A 51 1.53 -16.61 29.00
C LYS A 51 1.20 -15.53 27.96
N GLU A 52 0.35 -15.80 26.99
CA GLU A 52 -0.01 -14.83 25.96
C GLU A 52 -0.97 -13.74 26.44
N ARG A 53 -0.94 -12.59 25.74
CA ARG A 53 -1.90 -11.51 25.93
C ARG A 53 -2.59 -11.19 24.61
N SER A 54 -3.91 -11.42 24.56
CA SER A 54 -4.77 -11.06 23.44
C SER A 54 -4.80 -9.55 23.20
N ALA A 55 -4.89 -9.12 21.95
CA ALA A 55 -4.86 -7.72 21.59
C ALA A 55 -6.24 -7.04 21.52
N PRO A 56 -6.28 -5.71 21.70
CA PRO A 56 -7.40 -4.78 21.48
C PRO A 56 -8.38 -5.10 20.34
N GLU A 57 -9.65 -4.82 20.59
CA GLU A 57 -10.81 -5.04 19.70
C GLU A 57 -10.86 -4.08 18.48
N SER A 58 -10.03 -3.01 18.44
CA SER A 58 -10.08 -1.98 17.39
C SER A 58 -8.73 -1.30 17.12
N ILE A 59 -8.41 -1.02 15.84
CA ILE A 59 -7.20 -0.33 15.38
C ILE A 59 -7.02 1.04 16.07
N LYS A 60 -8.12 1.78 16.29
CA LYS A 60 -8.06 3.13 16.90
C LYS A 60 -7.56 3.13 18.34
N ASN A 61 -7.90 2.09 19.12
CA ASN A 61 -7.45 1.94 20.50
C ASN A 61 -6.24 1.01 20.62
N ALA A 62 -5.92 0.29 19.53
CA ALA A 62 -4.88 -0.73 19.55
C ALA A 62 -3.52 -0.16 19.92
N ALA A 63 -3.11 0.95 19.32
CA ALA A 63 -1.84 1.58 19.65
C ALA A 63 -1.73 2.00 21.13
N VAL A 64 -2.82 2.50 21.71
CA VAL A 64 -2.88 2.92 23.13
C VAL A 64 -2.87 1.74 24.09
N GLU A 65 -3.50 0.63 23.74
CA GLU A 65 -3.49 -0.58 24.57
C GLU A 65 -2.18 -1.35 24.44
N VAL A 66 -1.64 -1.45 23.23
CA VAL A 66 -0.35 -2.08 22.96
C VAL A 66 0.78 -1.32 23.64
N SER A 67 0.77 0.02 23.65
CA SER A 67 1.81 0.81 24.33
C SER A 67 1.83 0.60 25.86
N LYS A 68 0.69 0.26 26.48
CA LYS A 68 0.64 -0.14 27.90
C LYS A 68 1.27 -1.50 28.14
N LEU A 69 1.23 -2.40 27.15
CA LEU A 69 1.81 -3.74 27.22
C LEU A 69 3.30 -3.74 26.90
N LEU A 70 3.74 -2.80 26.05
CA LEU A 70 5.09 -2.68 25.52
C LEU A 70 5.64 -1.27 25.75
N PRO A 71 5.99 -0.90 27.00
CA PRO A 71 6.53 0.42 27.32
C PRO A 71 7.88 0.69 26.63
N GLU A 72 8.62 -0.36 26.30
CA GLU A 72 9.92 -0.30 25.60
C GLU A 72 9.79 -0.31 24.07
N GLY A 73 8.57 -0.36 23.53
CA GLY A 73 8.30 -0.39 22.09
C GLY A 73 8.02 -1.78 21.51
N LEU A 74 7.65 -1.81 20.22
CA LEU A 74 7.34 -3.01 19.46
C LEU A 74 8.51 -3.37 18.54
N ASP A 75 8.98 -4.62 18.58
CA ASP A 75 10.11 -5.07 17.75
C ASP A 75 9.68 -5.46 16.33
N VAL A 76 8.56 -6.19 16.20
CA VAL A 76 8.10 -6.73 14.91
C VAL A 76 6.60 -6.53 14.71
N PHE A 77 6.23 -5.95 13.57
CA PHE A 77 4.84 -5.82 13.13
C PHE A 77 4.54 -6.69 11.90
N VAL A 78 3.57 -7.58 12.02
CA VAL A 78 3.08 -8.45 10.94
C VAL A 78 1.70 -7.95 10.49
N SER A 79 1.68 -7.22 9.38
CA SER A 79 0.45 -6.75 8.74
C SER A 79 -0.15 -7.87 7.85
N ASN A 80 -1.11 -8.63 8.39
CA ASN A 80 -1.71 -9.79 7.70
C ASN A 80 -3.21 -9.61 7.39
N ALA A 81 -3.94 -8.80 8.16
CA ALA A 81 -5.39 -8.64 7.95
C ALA A 81 -5.73 -8.15 6.53
N GLY A 82 -6.64 -8.85 5.85
CA GLY A 82 -7.09 -8.49 4.50
C GLY A 82 -8.47 -9.08 4.17
N VAL A 83 -9.18 -8.42 3.26
CA VAL A 83 -10.48 -8.85 2.73
C VAL A 83 -10.49 -8.67 1.21
N ASN A 84 -11.18 -9.56 0.51
CA ASN A 84 -11.37 -9.46 -0.94
C ASN A 84 -12.86 -9.24 -1.24
N PHE A 85 -13.20 -8.09 -1.83
CA PHE A 85 -14.55 -7.74 -2.25
C PHE A 85 -14.48 -7.26 -3.70
N GLN A 86 -15.07 -7.98 -4.66
CA GLN A 86 -15.12 -7.55 -6.06
C GLN A 86 -16.41 -7.99 -6.77
N PRO A 87 -17.37 -7.08 -7.00
CA PRO A 87 -18.26 -7.10 -8.17
C PRO A 87 -17.63 -6.29 -9.32
N THR A 88 -17.62 -6.83 -10.54
CA THR A 88 -16.99 -6.22 -11.72
C THR A 88 -17.99 -5.36 -12.51
N ALA A 89 -17.53 -4.24 -13.07
CA ALA A 89 -18.24 -3.44 -14.08
C ALA A 89 -17.32 -3.27 -15.30
N ILE A 90 -17.91 -3.25 -16.50
CA ILE A 90 -17.20 -3.15 -17.78
C ILE A 90 -17.24 -1.71 -18.33
N PHE A 91 -16.13 -1.26 -18.93
CA PHE A 91 -15.96 0.06 -19.54
C PHE A 91 -15.14 -0.09 -20.84
N GLU A 92 -15.24 0.84 -21.78
CA GLU A 92 -14.42 0.84 -23.01
C GLU A 92 -12.96 1.25 -22.75
N GLU A 93 -12.74 2.23 -21.86
CA GLU A 93 -11.42 2.74 -21.47
C GLU A 93 -11.39 3.05 -19.96
N LEU A 94 -10.26 2.76 -19.30
CA LEU A 94 -10.02 3.17 -17.92
C LEU A 94 -8.64 3.83 -17.75
N SER A 95 -8.65 5.16 -17.70
CA SER A 95 -7.46 6.00 -17.57
C SER A 95 -7.39 6.69 -16.20
N CYS A 96 -6.22 6.68 -15.56
CA CYS A 96 -6.01 7.22 -14.22
C CYS A 96 -4.73 8.06 -14.14
N VAL A 97 -4.85 9.31 -13.68
CA VAL A 97 -3.70 10.13 -13.26
C VAL A 97 -3.28 9.69 -11.85
N THR A 98 -2.04 9.24 -11.73
CA THR A 98 -1.41 8.80 -10.49
C THR A 98 -0.11 9.59 -10.24
N SER A 99 0.84 9.05 -9.48
CA SER A 99 2.16 9.66 -9.28
C SER A 99 3.27 8.62 -9.33
N LEU A 100 4.45 9.02 -9.83
CA LEU A 100 5.70 8.27 -9.73
C LEU A 100 6.02 7.90 -8.27
N LEU A 101 5.58 8.71 -7.32
CA LEU A 101 5.69 8.43 -5.88
C LEU A 101 4.96 7.14 -5.45
N GLY A 102 4.06 6.61 -6.29
CA GLY A 102 3.43 5.30 -6.08
C GLY A 102 4.24 4.11 -6.62
N SER A 103 5.46 4.32 -7.13
CA SER A 103 6.35 3.24 -7.57
C SER A 103 7.04 2.58 -6.37
N ILE A 104 6.88 1.27 -6.25
CA ILE A 104 7.51 0.43 -5.22
C ILE A 104 9.01 0.25 -5.52
N GLU A 105 9.38 0.06 -6.78
CA GLU A 105 10.75 -0.11 -7.28
C GLU A 105 11.58 1.15 -7.04
N LEU A 106 11.01 2.34 -7.23
CA LEU A 106 11.72 3.60 -7.01
C LEU A 106 11.69 4.10 -5.57
N ALA A 107 10.90 3.47 -4.70
CA ALA A 107 10.65 3.97 -3.34
C ALA A 107 11.93 4.13 -2.51
N GLU A 108 12.90 3.22 -2.67
CA GLU A 108 14.20 3.30 -1.97
C GLU A 108 14.95 4.61 -2.29
N GLY A 109 14.80 5.14 -3.51
CA GLY A 109 15.41 6.38 -3.94
C GLY A 109 14.72 7.66 -3.45
N MET A 110 13.62 7.54 -2.70
CA MET A 110 12.77 8.67 -2.29
C MET A 110 12.57 8.76 -0.76
N PRO A 111 13.64 8.74 0.06
CA PRO A 111 13.51 8.65 1.50
C PRO A 111 12.77 9.86 2.10
N GLY A 112 11.71 9.59 2.87
CA GLY A 112 10.91 10.57 3.59
C GLY A 112 10.09 11.51 2.71
N LEU A 113 9.99 11.22 1.41
CA LEU A 113 9.21 12.02 0.47
C LEU A 113 7.74 11.59 0.50
N ASN A 114 6.93 12.28 1.31
CA ASN A 114 5.48 12.11 1.35
C ASN A 114 4.99 10.65 1.49
N ASP A 115 5.55 9.88 2.42
CA ASP A 115 5.33 8.43 2.56
C ASP A 115 3.83 8.01 2.52
N SER A 116 2.95 8.75 3.19
CA SER A 116 1.51 8.47 3.19
C SER A 116 0.87 8.69 1.82
N TYR A 117 1.32 9.72 1.08
CA TYR A 117 0.91 9.96 -0.30
C TYR A 117 1.43 8.86 -1.22
N CYS A 118 2.67 8.41 -1.06
CA CYS A 118 3.25 7.29 -1.82
C CYS A 118 2.38 6.04 -1.70
N VAL A 119 2.02 5.65 -0.48
CA VAL A 119 1.11 4.52 -0.22
C VAL A 119 -0.26 4.74 -0.88
N SER A 120 -0.80 5.96 -0.81
CA SER A 120 -2.09 6.29 -1.42
C SER A 120 -2.09 6.20 -2.96
N ARG A 121 -0.91 6.29 -3.60
CA ARG A 121 -0.73 6.17 -5.06
C ARG A 121 -0.32 4.76 -5.49
N ALA A 122 0.42 4.03 -4.66
CA ALA A 122 0.73 2.63 -4.90
C ALA A 122 -0.54 1.73 -4.92
N ALA A 123 -1.54 2.04 -4.09
CA ALA A 123 -2.80 1.30 -4.03
C ALA A 123 -3.60 1.32 -5.36
N PRO A 124 -3.94 2.49 -5.94
CA PRO A 124 -4.61 2.53 -7.25
C PRO A 124 -3.72 1.99 -8.38
N ASN A 125 -2.39 2.17 -8.30
CA ASN A 125 -1.45 1.57 -9.25
C ASN A 125 -1.61 0.04 -9.32
N MET A 126 -1.62 -0.63 -8.17
CA MET A 126 -1.86 -2.07 -8.07
C MET A 126 -3.25 -2.46 -8.59
N LEU A 127 -4.28 -1.70 -8.24
CA LEU A 127 -5.66 -2.00 -8.64
C LEU A 127 -5.82 -1.97 -10.16
N ILE A 128 -5.38 -0.88 -10.81
CA ILE A 128 -5.50 -0.73 -12.26
C ILE A 128 -4.62 -1.75 -13.00
N ARG A 129 -3.44 -2.11 -12.46
CA ARG A 129 -2.59 -3.17 -13.02
C ARG A 129 -3.27 -4.55 -12.96
N LYS A 130 -4.02 -4.85 -11.90
CA LYS A 130 -4.80 -6.10 -11.85
C LYS A 130 -5.99 -6.05 -12.80
N TRP A 131 -6.67 -4.91 -12.88
CA TRP A 131 -7.81 -4.73 -13.77
C TRP A 131 -7.42 -4.76 -15.23
N GLY A 132 -6.34 -4.11 -15.67
CA GLY A 132 -5.93 -4.20 -17.07
C GLY A 132 -5.52 -5.62 -17.46
N GLY A 133 -4.99 -6.42 -16.54
CA GLY A 133 -4.78 -7.85 -16.75
C GLY A 133 -6.08 -8.61 -17.04
N ALA A 134 -7.16 -8.29 -16.32
CA ALA A 134 -8.47 -8.92 -16.53
C ALA A 134 -9.22 -8.36 -17.76
N LEU A 135 -9.27 -7.03 -17.88
CA LEU A 135 -10.09 -6.29 -18.84
C LEU A 135 -9.46 -6.23 -20.24
N SER A 136 -8.15 -6.43 -20.38
CA SER A 136 -7.51 -6.48 -21.71
C SER A 136 -8.09 -7.59 -22.60
N HIS A 137 -8.51 -8.71 -22.02
CA HIS A 137 -9.20 -9.78 -22.74
C HIS A 137 -10.61 -9.40 -23.22
N GLU A 138 -11.20 -8.36 -22.62
CA GLU A 138 -12.51 -7.82 -22.97
C GLU A 138 -12.41 -6.59 -23.90
N GLY A 139 -11.19 -6.22 -24.31
CA GLY A 139 -10.94 -5.11 -25.22
C GLY A 139 -10.81 -3.73 -24.55
N THR A 140 -10.80 -3.67 -23.21
CA THR A 140 -10.59 -2.42 -22.47
C THR A 140 -9.11 -2.11 -22.34
N THR A 141 -8.71 -0.90 -22.71
CA THR A 141 -7.36 -0.39 -22.43
C THR A 141 -7.29 0.20 -21.03
N THR A 142 -6.11 0.09 -20.38
CA THR A 142 -5.83 0.81 -19.13
C THR A 142 -4.55 1.61 -19.21
N ALA A 143 -4.57 2.82 -18.66
CA ALA A 143 -3.40 3.69 -18.56
C ALA A 143 -3.27 4.29 -17.16
N LEU A 144 -2.09 4.16 -16.57
CA LEU A 144 -1.67 4.89 -15.38
C LEU A 144 -0.62 5.91 -15.79
N VAL A 145 -0.81 7.17 -15.39
CA VAL A 145 0.07 8.26 -15.82
C VAL A 145 0.52 9.12 -14.64
N HIS A 146 1.82 9.24 -14.44
CA HIS A 146 2.44 10.26 -13.61
C HIS A 146 2.48 11.59 -14.37
N PRO A 147 1.93 12.70 -13.83
CA PRO A 147 1.87 13.99 -14.51
C PRO A 147 3.22 14.74 -14.58
N GLY A 148 4.33 14.16 -14.12
CA GLY A 148 5.57 14.88 -13.89
C GLY A 148 5.57 15.70 -12.59
N TRP A 149 6.68 16.36 -12.28
CA TRP A 149 6.75 17.30 -11.16
C TRP A 149 6.29 18.69 -11.62
N VAL A 150 5.15 19.14 -11.09
CA VAL A 150 4.50 20.41 -11.46
C VAL A 150 4.54 21.40 -10.29
N PRO A 151 5.65 22.13 -10.07
CA PRO A 151 5.84 22.95 -8.88
C PRO A 151 4.89 24.16 -8.77
N MET A 152 4.19 24.51 -9.87
CA MET A 152 3.19 25.58 -9.86
C MET A 152 1.86 25.18 -9.20
N THR A 153 1.73 23.91 -8.77
CA THR A 153 0.55 23.40 -8.06
C THR A 153 0.83 23.30 -6.57
N GLU A 154 -0.21 23.33 -5.73
CA GLU A 154 -0.09 23.20 -4.27
C GLU A 154 0.72 21.96 -3.89
N ILE A 155 0.35 20.78 -4.41
CA ILE A 155 1.04 19.50 -4.13
C ILE A 155 2.48 19.50 -4.65
N GLY A 156 2.73 20.07 -5.84
CA GLY A 156 4.06 20.09 -6.43
C GLY A 156 5.02 21.05 -5.73
N ALA A 157 4.50 22.14 -5.15
CA ALA A 157 5.27 23.11 -4.38
C ALA A 157 5.72 22.56 -3.02
N GLU A 158 4.89 21.73 -2.37
CA GLU A 158 5.20 21.13 -1.05
C GLU A 158 6.50 20.32 -1.03
N ILE A 159 6.88 19.73 -2.16
CA ILE A 159 8.09 18.89 -2.27
C ILE A 159 9.29 19.62 -2.86
N GLU A 160 9.19 20.93 -3.14
CA GLU A 160 10.23 21.66 -3.86
C GLU A 160 11.59 21.66 -3.13
N GLU A 161 11.59 21.80 -1.80
CA GLU A 161 12.83 21.70 -1.01
C GLU A 161 13.48 20.33 -1.16
N TRP A 162 12.68 19.26 -1.07
CA TRP A 162 13.16 17.89 -1.24
C TRP A 162 13.73 17.69 -2.64
N MET A 163 13.01 18.15 -3.68
CA MET A 163 13.44 18.03 -5.08
C MET A 163 14.75 18.77 -5.33
N ASN A 164 14.89 19.99 -4.83
CA ASN A 164 16.13 20.75 -4.98
C ASN A 164 17.32 20.09 -4.26
N LYS A 165 17.08 19.41 -3.14
CA LYS A 165 18.11 18.74 -2.34
C LYS A 165 18.54 17.38 -2.91
N TYR A 166 17.57 16.56 -3.29
CA TYR A 166 17.82 15.14 -3.60
C TYR A 166 17.65 14.81 -5.09
N ALA A 167 16.95 15.64 -5.87
CA ALA A 167 16.69 15.42 -7.29
C ALA A 167 16.80 16.72 -8.12
N PRO A 168 17.90 17.50 -8.02
CA PRO A 168 17.99 18.84 -8.62
C PRO A 168 17.92 18.85 -10.16
N ASN A 169 18.23 17.72 -10.78
CA ASN A 169 18.18 17.54 -12.24
C ASN A 169 16.82 17.02 -12.72
N PHE A 170 15.86 16.76 -11.83
CA PHE A 170 14.54 16.30 -12.21
C PHE A 170 13.76 17.44 -12.86
N ALA A 171 13.19 17.17 -14.04
CA ALA A 171 12.58 18.20 -14.86
C ALA A 171 11.31 18.78 -14.20
N ARG A 172 11.25 20.11 -14.14
CA ARG A 172 10.04 20.86 -13.78
C ARG A 172 9.11 20.92 -15.00
N VAL A 173 7.83 20.68 -14.79
CA VAL A 173 6.80 20.65 -15.85
C VAL A 173 5.77 21.74 -15.58
N THR A 174 5.30 22.41 -16.63
CA THR A 174 4.18 23.35 -16.51
C THR A 174 2.85 22.59 -16.41
N PRO A 175 1.82 23.14 -15.75
CA PRO A 175 0.50 22.48 -15.70
C PRO A 175 -0.05 22.15 -17.09
N HIS A 176 0.15 23.04 -18.06
CA HIS A 176 -0.29 22.84 -19.44
C HIS A 176 0.40 21.64 -20.11
N ASN A 177 1.73 21.57 -20.05
CA ASN A 177 2.49 20.48 -20.68
C ASN A 177 2.23 19.14 -19.99
N SER A 178 2.08 19.15 -18.67
CA SER A 178 1.71 17.99 -17.87
C SER A 178 0.36 17.43 -18.31
N ALA A 179 -0.68 18.26 -18.36
CA ALA A 179 -2.02 17.85 -18.77
C ALA A 179 -2.06 17.37 -20.23
N ALA A 180 -1.44 18.11 -21.15
CA ALA A 180 -1.38 17.73 -22.57
C ALA A 180 -0.68 16.37 -22.79
N GLY A 181 0.41 16.12 -22.06
CA GLY A 181 1.12 14.84 -22.08
C GLY A 181 0.26 13.67 -21.58
N CYS A 182 -0.41 13.85 -20.44
CA CYS A 182 -1.34 12.85 -19.90
C CYS A 182 -2.48 12.52 -20.87
N VAL A 183 -3.14 13.54 -21.43
CA VAL A 183 -4.24 13.35 -22.39
C VAL A 183 -3.76 12.60 -23.63
N LYS A 184 -2.59 12.96 -24.16
CA LYS A 184 -2.02 12.25 -25.30
C LYS A 184 -1.83 10.76 -25.03
N ILE A 185 -1.41 10.37 -23.82
CA ILE A 185 -1.26 8.97 -23.45
C ILE A 185 -2.63 8.27 -23.40
N PHE A 186 -3.64 8.90 -22.82
CA PHE A 186 -5.01 8.36 -22.79
C PHE A 186 -5.55 8.11 -24.20
N GLU A 187 -5.33 9.06 -25.12
CA GLU A 187 -5.80 8.96 -26.52
C GLU A 187 -5.03 7.95 -27.38
N THR A 188 -3.81 7.55 -26.96
CA THR A 188 -2.91 6.75 -27.81
C THR A 188 -2.55 5.39 -27.22
N VAL A 189 -2.97 5.08 -25.98
CA VAL A 189 -2.71 3.79 -25.35
C VAL A 189 -3.39 2.67 -26.15
N THR A 190 -2.62 1.64 -26.45
CA THR A 190 -3.09 0.44 -27.17
C THR A 190 -3.38 -0.70 -26.21
N ILE A 191 -4.06 -1.74 -26.68
CA ILE A 191 -4.37 -2.92 -25.86
C ILE A 191 -3.09 -3.62 -25.40
N GLU A 192 -2.05 -3.67 -26.24
CA GLU A 192 -0.72 -4.23 -25.93
C GLU A 192 0.03 -3.43 -24.86
N GLN A 193 -0.33 -2.16 -24.70
CA GLN A 193 0.23 -1.23 -23.73
C GLN A 193 -0.57 -1.17 -22.42
N THR A 194 -1.63 -1.97 -22.30
CA THR A 194 -2.39 -2.12 -21.06
C THR A 194 -1.46 -2.63 -19.94
N ASN A 195 -1.70 -2.18 -18.70
CA ASN A 195 -0.85 -2.45 -17.53
C ASN A 195 0.55 -1.82 -17.56
N SER A 196 0.79 -0.84 -18.43
CA SER A 196 1.96 0.04 -18.33
C SER A 196 1.73 1.18 -17.34
N PHE A 197 2.83 1.69 -16.80
CA PHE A 197 2.86 2.90 -16.00
C PHE A 197 3.67 3.95 -16.77
N TRP A 198 3.08 5.10 -17.05
CA TRP A 198 3.64 6.11 -17.94
C TRP A 198 3.99 7.39 -17.18
N ASN A 199 5.03 8.08 -17.63
CA ASN A 199 5.24 9.49 -17.34
C ASN A 199 4.52 10.33 -18.40
N TYR A 200 4.19 11.58 -18.10
CA TYR A 200 3.46 12.49 -19.00
C TYR A 200 4.12 12.67 -20.39
N ASP A 201 5.43 12.44 -20.51
CA ASP A 201 6.19 12.52 -21.76
C ASP A 201 6.14 11.23 -22.61
N GLY A 202 5.44 10.20 -22.14
CA GLY A 202 5.30 8.90 -22.80
C GLY A 202 6.42 7.91 -22.46
N THR A 203 7.34 8.25 -21.55
CA THR A 203 8.30 7.27 -21.03
C THR A 203 7.60 6.26 -20.12
N ASN A 204 8.00 4.98 -20.20
CA ASN A 204 7.54 3.97 -19.24
C ASN A 204 8.27 4.14 -17.91
N LEU A 205 7.51 4.05 -16.84
CA LEU A 205 7.98 4.09 -15.47
C LEU A 205 8.00 2.69 -14.85
N PRO A 206 8.97 2.41 -13.97
CA PRO A 206 8.96 1.21 -13.15
C PRO A 206 7.82 1.25 -12.11
N TRP A 207 7.44 0.07 -11.62
CA TRP A 207 6.29 -0.12 -10.71
C TRP A 207 6.58 0.14 -9.27
#